data_AF-A0AAT9QMZ3-F1
#
_entry.id   AF-A0AAT9QMZ3-F1
#
_cell.length_a   1.000
_cell.length_b   1.000
_cell.length_c   1.000
_cell.angle_alpha   90.00
_cell.angle_beta   90.00
_cell.angle_gamma   90.00
#
_symmetry.space_group_name_H-M   'P 1'
#
loop_
_entity.id
_entity.type
_entity.pdbx_description
1 polymer ?
#
loop_
_entity_poly.entity_id
_entity_poly.type
_entity_poly.pdbx_seq_one_letter_code
_entity_poly.pdbx_strand_id
1 'polypeptide(L)'
;MHRNAARYVTRTTTAAAGVVATAATSVAAAAVAASIIFSPVADASARMDGVRADLQRAVQLNQITEEQALSFEAKLAGRILGDA
;
A
#
# COMPACT_ATOMS: atom_id res chain seq x y z
N MET A 1 27.06 -30.11 3.43
CA MET A 1 27.04 -28.98 2.47
C MET A 1 26.12 -27.89 3.02
N HIS A 2 26.66 -26.75 3.46
CA HIS A 2 25.89 -25.63 4.01
C HIS A 2 25.96 -24.46 3.02
N ARG A 3 24.82 -24.05 2.45
CA ARG A 3 24.68 -22.81 1.68
C ARG A 3 23.74 -21.88 2.43
N ASN A 4 24.30 -20.90 3.13
CA ASN A 4 23.58 -19.73 3.61
C ASN A 4 24.33 -18.49 3.13
N ALA A 5 23.96 -18.01 1.94
CA ALA A 5 24.42 -16.74 1.42
C ALA A 5 23.29 -16.08 0.62
N ALA A 6 22.65 -15.10 1.23
CA ALA A 6 22.13 -13.91 0.56
C ALA A 6 21.76 -12.86 1.62
N ARG A 7 22.76 -12.10 2.07
CA ARG A 7 22.51 -10.81 2.73
C ARG A 7 22.00 -9.85 1.64
N TYR A 8 20.72 -9.56 1.64
CA TYR A 8 20.19 -8.39 0.92
C TYR A 8 20.00 -7.26 1.92
N VAL A 9 21.03 -6.42 2.03
CA VAL A 9 20.89 -5.06 2.58
C VAL A 9 21.15 -4.12 1.43
N THR A 10 20.09 -3.81 0.67
CA THR A 10 20.15 -2.71 -0.30
C THR A 10 19.86 -1.43 0.48
N ARG A 11 20.91 -0.86 1.08
CA ARG A 11 20.87 0.48 1.68
C ARG A 11 20.96 1.49 0.53
N THR A 12 19.83 1.83 -0.07
CA THR A 12 19.79 2.85 -1.13
C THR A 12 19.76 4.24 -0.48
N THR A 13 20.94 4.82 -0.27
CA THR A 13 21.11 6.26 -0.07
C THR A 13 21.42 6.91 -1.41
N THR A 14 20.38 7.44 -2.07
CA THR A 14 20.51 8.41 -3.16
C THR A 14 19.24 9.23 -3.30
N ALA A 15 18.96 10.10 -2.32
CA ALA A 15 18.11 11.26 -2.56
C ALA A 15 19.01 12.34 -3.19
N ALA A 16 19.25 12.21 -4.49
CA ALA A 16 19.91 13.22 -5.30
C ALA A 16 18.97 14.42 -5.43
N ALA A 17 19.38 15.54 -4.83
CA ALA A 17 18.89 16.85 -5.17
C ALA A 17 19.22 17.15 -6.65
N GLY A 18 18.25 17.63 -7.42
CA GLY A 18 18.54 18.31 -8.68
C GLY A 18 17.53 18.09 -9.80
N VAL A 19 16.95 19.21 -10.23
CA VAL A 19 16.40 19.49 -11.56
C VAL A 19 14.99 18.97 -11.85
N VAL A 20 14.00 19.71 -11.35
CA VAL A 20 12.64 19.75 -11.90
C VAL A 20 12.72 20.49 -13.25
N ALA A 21 12.82 19.75 -14.34
CA ALA A 21 12.66 20.25 -15.70
C ALA A 21 11.43 19.61 -16.33
N THR A 22 10.25 20.19 -16.12
CA THR A 22 9.09 19.95 -16.99
C THR A 22 8.18 21.18 -16.98
N ALA A 23 8.63 22.22 -17.70
CA ALA A 23 7.75 23.27 -18.15
C ALA A 23 6.83 22.74 -19.26
N ALA A 24 5.57 23.20 -19.25
CA ALA A 24 4.49 22.95 -20.21
C ALA A 24 3.57 21.71 -19.98
N THR A 25 2.86 21.68 -18.84
CA THR A 25 1.45 21.21 -18.68
C THR A 25 0.96 21.51 -17.25
N SER A 26 0.96 22.80 -16.91
CA SER A 26 0.91 23.28 -15.52
C SER A 26 -0.49 23.30 -14.87
N VAL A 27 -1.59 23.04 -15.60
CA VAL A 27 -2.93 22.96 -14.98
C VAL A 27 -3.30 21.52 -14.63
N ALA A 28 -3.07 20.56 -15.52
CA ALA A 28 -3.43 19.16 -15.27
C ALA A 28 -2.52 18.52 -14.21
N ALA A 29 -1.21 18.76 -14.26
CA ALA A 29 -0.29 18.26 -13.25
C ALA A 29 -0.51 18.92 -11.87
N ALA A 30 -0.83 20.23 -11.85
CA ALA A 30 -1.22 20.91 -10.62
C ALA A 30 -2.57 20.42 -10.09
N ALA A 31 -3.54 20.10 -10.96
CA ALA A 31 -4.82 19.52 -10.56
C ALA A 31 -4.67 18.10 -10.01
N VAL A 32 -3.75 17.28 -10.55
CA VAL A 32 -3.42 15.95 -10.00
C VAL A 32 -2.66 16.08 -8.69
N ALA A 33 -1.69 16.98 -8.58
CA ALA A 33 -1.00 17.22 -7.33
C ALA A 33 -1.97 17.76 -6.25
N ALA A 34 -2.85 18.69 -6.62
CA ALA A 34 -3.90 19.19 -5.75
C ALA A 34 -4.92 18.09 -5.41
N SER A 35 -5.28 17.20 -6.34
CA SER A 35 -6.18 16.09 -6.02
C SER A 35 -5.53 15.10 -5.06
N ILE A 36 -4.21 14.92 -5.09
CA ILE A 36 -3.49 14.10 -4.10
C ILE A 36 -3.41 14.81 -2.74
N ILE A 37 -3.14 16.12 -2.73
CA ILE A 37 -3.03 16.92 -1.49
C ILE A 37 -4.40 17.11 -0.81
N PHE A 38 -5.46 17.29 -1.59
CA PHE A 38 -6.84 17.48 -1.11
C PHE A 38 -7.68 16.21 -1.16
N SER A 39 -7.13 15.07 -1.62
CA SER A 39 -7.84 13.81 -1.48
C SER A 39 -7.97 13.55 0.01
N PRO A 40 -9.19 13.32 0.54
CA PRO A 40 -9.30 12.77 1.87
C PRO A 40 -8.43 11.50 1.90
N VAL A 41 -7.51 11.43 2.85
CA VAL A 41 -6.89 10.14 3.18
C VAL A 41 -8.07 9.27 3.57
N ALA A 42 -8.44 8.32 2.70
CA ALA A 42 -9.57 7.45 2.96
C ALA A 42 -9.41 6.91 4.39
N ASP A 43 -10.45 7.12 5.20
CA ASP A 43 -10.43 6.70 6.59
C ASP A 43 -9.99 5.24 6.67
N ALA A 44 -9.27 4.87 7.73
CA ALA A 44 -8.77 3.51 7.89
C ALA A 44 -9.88 2.47 7.69
N SER A 45 -11.09 2.82 8.14
CA SER A 45 -12.33 2.07 7.94
C SER A 45 -12.68 1.84 6.45
N ALA A 46 -12.67 2.89 5.63
CA ALA A 46 -12.99 2.80 4.21
C ALA A 46 -11.98 1.95 3.43
N ARG A 47 -10.71 1.94 3.85
CA ARG A 47 -9.69 1.03 3.29
C ARG A 47 -9.95 -0.43 3.65
N MET A 48 -10.45 -0.70 4.86
CA MET A 48 -10.79 -2.07 5.30
C MET A 48 -12.02 -2.63 4.57
N ASP A 49 -12.99 -1.80 4.19
CA ASP A 49 -14.19 -2.25 3.48
C ASP A 49 -13.86 -2.85 2.09
N GLY A 50 -12.97 -2.20 1.34
CA GLY A 50 -12.49 -2.72 0.06
C GLY A 50 -11.76 -4.06 0.21
N VAL A 51 -10.92 -4.17 1.24
CA VAL A 51 -10.22 -5.42 1.55
C VAL A 51 -11.20 -6.54 1.91
N ARG A 52 -12.22 -6.25 2.73
CA ARG A 52 -13.22 -7.24 3.13
C ARG A 52 -13.97 -7.79 1.91
N ALA A 53 -14.37 -6.94 0.97
CA ALA A 53 -15.04 -7.36 -0.26
C ALA A 53 -14.15 -8.29 -1.12
N ASP A 54 -12.86 -7.98 -1.21
CA ASP A 54 -11.91 -8.80 -1.97
C ASP A 54 -11.62 -10.15 -1.28
N LEU A 55 -11.53 -10.18 0.05
CA LEU A 55 -11.40 -11.42 0.81
C LEU A 55 -12.62 -12.32 0.64
N GLN A 56 -13.84 -11.76 0.69
CA GLN A 56 -15.06 -12.51 0.43
C GLN A 56 -15.07 -13.11 -0.98
N ARG A 57 -14.63 -12.35 -1.99
CA ARG A 57 -14.49 -12.86 -3.35
C ARG A 57 -13.47 -14.00 -3.42
N ALA A 58 -12.32 -13.87 -2.74
CA ALA A 58 -11.28 -14.90 -2.70
C ALA A 58 -11.79 -16.20 -2.05
N VAL A 59 -12.61 -16.10 -0.99
CA VAL A 59 -13.28 -17.26 -0.38
C VAL A 59 -14.26 -17.90 -1.36
N GLN A 60 -15.10 -17.13 -2.05
CA GLN A 60 -16.04 -17.65 -3.04
C GLN A 60 -15.36 -18.36 -4.21
N LEU A 61 -14.16 -17.89 -4.58
CA LEU A 61 -13.31 -18.52 -5.59
C LEU A 61 -12.51 -19.72 -5.06
N ASN A 62 -12.71 -20.11 -3.80
CA ASN A 62 -11.97 -21.17 -3.11
C ASN A 62 -10.44 -20.97 -3.13
N GLN A 63 -9.99 -19.71 -3.16
CA GLN A 63 -8.56 -19.38 -3.15
C GLN A 63 -7.99 -19.35 -1.74
N ILE A 64 -8.83 -19.03 -0.77
CA ILE A 64 -8.52 -18.99 0.67
C ILE A 64 -9.71 -19.53 1.45
N THR A 65 -9.45 -20.00 2.68
CA THR A 65 -10.52 -20.39 3.61
C THR A 65 -11.08 -19.17 4.35
N GLU A 66 -12.27 -19.31 4.94
CA GLU A 66 -12.87 -18.26 5.77
C GLU A 66 -11.99 -17.88 6.96
N GLU A 67 -11.35 -18.87 7.60
CA GLU A 67 -10.45 -18.64 8.74
C GLU A 67 -9.21 -17.85 8.33
N GLN A 68 -8.71 -18.09 7.11
CA GLN A 68 -7.58 -17.34 6.56
C GLN A 68 -7.96 -15.88 6.26
N ALA A 69 -9.17 -15.65 5.75
CA ALA A 69 -9.70 -14.30 5.52
C ALA A 69 -9.80 -13.52 6.86
N LEU A 70 -10.36 -14.14 7.90
CA LEU A 70 -10.47 -13.53 9.23
C LEU A 70 -9.10 -13.23 9.85
N SER A 71 -8.15 -14.17 9.74
CA SER A 71 -6.78 -13.96 10.25
C SER A 71 -6.06 -12.83 9.51
N PHE A 72 -6.27 -12.73 8.20
CA PHE A 72 -5.70 -11.65 7.39
C PHE A 72 -6.29 -10.29 7.79
N GLU A 73 -7.62 -10.21 7.94
CA GLU A 73 -8.32 -8.98 8.32
C GLU A 73 -7.85 -8.46 9.69
N ALA A 74 -7.72 -9.35 10.67
CA ALA A 74 -7.22 -8.99 12.00
C ALA A 74 -5.76 -8.46 11.97
N LYS A 75 -4.88 -9.12 11.21
CA LYS A 75 -3.48 -8.68 11.05
C LYS A 75 -3.40 -7.34 10.32
N LEU A 76 -4.22 -7.13 9.30
CA LEU A 76 -4.23 -5.90 8.55
C LEU A 76 -4.78 -4.74 9.37
N ALA A 77 -5.87 -4.97 10.13
CA ALA A 77 -6.43 -3.99 11.04
C ALA A 77 -5.38 -3.52 12.07
N GLY A 78 -4.62 -4.44 12.66
CA GLY A 78 -3.51 -4.09 13.56
C GLY A 78 -2.44 -3.23 12.89
N ARG A 79 -2.06 -3.54 11.64
CA ARG A 79 -1.06 -2.76 10.90
C ARG A 79 -1.54 -1.39 10.44
N ILE A 80 -2.83 -1.25 10.14
CA ILE A 80 -3.42 0.03 9.68
C ILE A 80 -3.73 0.94 10.86
N LEU A 81 -4.23 0.38 11.97
CA LEU A 81 -4.56 1.14 13.17
C LEU A 81 -3.31 1.46 14.02
N GLY A 82 -2.18 0.84 13.68
CA GLY A 82 -0.91 1.00 14.37
C GLY A 82 -0.83 0.02 15.53
N ASP A 83 -0.03 -1.03 15.34
CA ASP A 83 0.66 -1.63 16.49
C ASP A 83 1.47 -0.52 17.17
N ALA A 84 1.26 -0.37 18.48
CA ALA A 84 2.10 0.38 19.39
C ALA A 84 3.49 -0.26 19.54
#